data_AF-A0A2D7FEU9-F1
#
_entry.id   AF-A0A2D7FEU9-F1
#
_cell.length_a   1.000
_cell.length_b   1.000
_cell.length_c   1.000
_cell.angle_alpha   90.00
_cell.angle_beta   90.00
_cell.angle_gamma   90.00
#
_symmetry.space_group_name_H-M   'P 1'
#
loop_
_entity.id
_entity.type
_entity.pdbx_description
1 polymer ?
#
loop_
_entity_poly.entity_id
_entity_poly.type
_entity_poly.pdbx_seq_one_letter_code
_entity_poly.pdbx_strand_id
1 'polypeptide(L)'
;MQHIFAAVIMSTVAFAPSLYAQTLSIELILAERLLVQPNKRSAIAIQIEPSEQLPSDAFDRMRGLPPTATLTQGYRVNKSSTWAVPVKSLMKLRVQSPREIAEPIPVQVQLTSLAGQIIAERKTTL
;
A
#
# COMPACT_ATOMS: atom_id res chain seq x y z
N MET A 1 -70.40 5.04 28.00
CA MET A 1 -69.41 4.14 27.35
C MET A 1 -69.25 4.66 25.93
N GLN A 2 -68.11 5.07 25.38
CA GLN A 2 -66.69 4.97 25.74
C GLN A 2 -65.97 6.18 25.12
N HIS A 3 -64.92 6.66 25.78
CA HIS A 3 -63.94 7.63 25.25
C HIS A 3 -63.05 6.96 24.22
N ILE A 4 -62.66 7.64 23.14
CA ILE A 4 -61.37 7.37 22.48
C ILE A 4 -60.69 8.70 22.13
N PHE A 5 -59.46 8.78 22.63
CA PHE A 5 -58.55 9.91 22.68
C PHE A 5 -57.96 10.28 21.32
N ALA A 6 -57.71 11.58 21.14
CA ALA A 6 -56.76 12.11 20.19
C ALA A 6 -55.33 11.68 20.55
N ALA A 7 -54.57 11.23 19.57
CA ALA A 7 -53.11 11.15 19.66
C ALA A 7 -52.51 11.43 18.28
N VAL A 8 -52.18 12.69 18.05
CA VAL A 8 -51.32 13.11 16.93
C VAL A 8 -49.91 12.68 17.29
N ILE A 9 -49.43 11.59 16.70
CA ILE A 9 -48.04 11.17 16.84
C ILE A 9 -47.21 12.03 15.89
N MET A 10 -46.71 13.13 16.43
CA MET A 10 -45.70 13.98 15.81
C MET A 10 -44.36 13.22 15.88
N SER A 11 -44.12 12.31 14.94
CA SER A 11 -42.82 11.65 14.80
C SER A 11 -41.81 12.67 14.30
N THR A 12 -40.88 13.03 15.17
CA THR A 12 -39.68 13.80 14.81
C THR A 12 -38.84 13.00 13.82
N VAL A 13 -38.52 13.61 12.68
CA VAL A 13 -37.53 13.09 11.74
C VAL A 13 -36.17 13.16 12.44
N ALA A 14 -35.62 12.01 12.83
CA ALA A 14 -34.23 11.91 13.26
C ALA A 14 -33.33 12.13 12.04
N PHE A 15 -32.91 13.37 11.84
CA PHE A 15 -31.86 13.71 10.88
C PHE A 15 -30.54 13.22 11.46
N ALA A 16 -30.16 11.97 11.18
CA ALA A 16 -28.80 11.53 11.42
C ALA A 16 -27.90 12.24 10.39
N PRO A 17 -27.00 13.16 10.78
CA PRO A 17 -26.02 13.63 9.84
C PRO A 17 -25.03 12.48 9.68
N SER A 18 -25.25 11.62 8.67
CA SER A 18 -24.18 10.84 8.07
C SER A 18 -23.25 11.83 7.38
N LEU A 19 -22.49 12.58 8.18
CA LEU A 19 -21.27 13.23 7.74
C LEU A 19 -20.35 12.10 7.33
N TYR A 20 -20.49 11.69 6.08
CA TYR A 20 -19.43 11.53 5.09
C TYR A 20 -18.02 11.52 5.70
N ALA A 21 -17.74 10.57 6.59
CA ALA A 21 -16.39 10.19 6.92
C ALA A 21 -15.88 9.51 5.66
N GLN A 22 -15.44 10.31 4.70
CA GLN A 22 -14.60 9.84 3.62
C GLN A 22 -13.40 9.24 4.32
N THR A 23 -13.45 7.93 4.53
CA THR A 23 -12.34 7.17 5.04
C THR A 23 -11.33 7.24 3.91
N LEU A 24 -10.43 8.22 3.98
CA LEU A 24 -9.29 8.34 3.08
C LEU A 24 -8.46 7.08 3.31
N SER A 25 -8.72 6.03 2.52
CA SER A 25 -7.92 4.82 2.57
C SER A 25 -6.56 5.15 1.98
N ILE A 26 -5.50 4.86 2.73
CA ILE A 26 -4.14 4.96 2.21
C ILE A 26 -4.02 4.07 0.98
N GLU A 27 -3.67 4.67 -0.15
CA GLU A 27 -3.42 4.01 -1.41
C GLU A 27 -1.91 3.88 -1.65
N LEU A 28 -1.51 2.72 -2.18
CA LEU A 28 -0.19 2.50 -2.74
C LEU A 28 -0.30 2.54 -4.27
N ILE A 29 0.40 3.48 -4.88
CA ILE A 29 0.44 3.71 -6.33
C ILE A 29 1.79 3.21 -6.85
N LEU A 30 1.74 2.36 -7.85
CA LEU A 30 2.89 1.69 -8.46
C LEU A 30 2.55 1.28 -9.89
N ALA A 31 3.53 1.34 -10.80
CA ALA A 31 3.36 0.84 -12.16
C ALA A 31 3.04 -0.67 -12.17
N GLU A 32 2.14 -1.11 -13.05
CA GLU A 32 1.81 -2.54 -13.22
C GLU A 32 3.00 -3.38 -13.73
N ARG A 33 3.94 -2.72 -14.44
CA ARG A 33 5.17 -3.31 -14.95
C ARG A 33 6.36 -2.38 -14.73
N LEU A 34 7.38 -2.89 -14.06
CA LEU A 34 8.63 -2.22 -13.76
C LEU A 34 9.69 -2.63 -14.77
N LEU A 35 10.23 -1.68 -15.53
CA LEU A 35 11.25 -1.97 -16.54
C LEU A 35 12.65 -2.03 -15.90
N VAL A 36 13.19 -3.23 -15.76
CA VAL A 36 14.54 -3.45 -15.24
C VAL A 36 15.55 -3.66 -16.36
N GLN A 37 16.54 -2.78 -16.45
CA GLN A 37 17.65 -2.96 -17.39
C GLN A 37 18.75 -3.82 -16.74
N PRO A 38 19.30 -4.82 -17.45
CA PRO A 38 20.43 -5.62 -16.96
C PRO A 38 21.62 -4.74 -16.58
N ASN A 39 22.23 -5.03 -15.43
CA ASN A 39 23.42 -4.33 -14.91
C ASN A 39 23.27 -2.81 -14.75
N LYS A 40 22.03 -2.30 -14.75
CA LYS A 40 21.71 -0.90 -14.46
C LYS A 40 20.77 -0.80 -13.27
N ARG A 41 20.78 0.37 -12.63
CA ARG A 41 19.83 0.70 -11.56
C ARG A 41 18.59 1.35 -12.17
N SER A 42 17.49 0.62 -12.21
CA SER A 42 16.18 1.13 -12.61
C SER A 42 15.45 1.73 -11.41
N ALA A 43 14.80 2.88 -11.59
CA ALA A 43 13.98 3.48 -10.54
C ALA A 43 12.70 2.68 -10.31
N ILE A 44 12.29 2.57 -9.04
CA ILE A 44 10.97 2.05 -8.66
C ILE A 44 10.19 3.22 -8.08
N ALA A 45 9.24 3.73 -8.84
CA ALA A 45 8.36 4.81 -8.38
C ALA A 45 7.20 4.21 -7.60
N ILE A 46 7.28 4.28 -6.28
CA ILE A 46 6.17 3.98 -5.36
C ILE A 46 5.72 5.31 -4.76
N GLN A 47 4.43 5.58 -4.84
CA GLN A 47 3.78 6.73 -4.23
C GLN A 47 2.71 6.25 -3.25
N ILE A 48 2.54 6.97 -2.14
CA ILE A 48 1.61 6.62 -1.07
C ILE A 48 0.74 7.86 -0.81
N GLU A 49 -0.58 7.72 -0.90
CA GLU A 49 -1.51 8.83 -0.76
C GLU A 49 -2.74 8.45 0.10
N PRO A 50 -3.19 9.30 1.05
CA PRO A 50 -2.49 10.48 1.54
C PRO A 50 -1.30 10.08 2.43
N SER A 51 -0.14 10.70 2.18
CA SER A 51 1.08 10.37 2.94
C SER A 51 1.04 10.81 4.40
N GLU A 52 0.21 11.82 4.73
CA GLU A 52 0.09 12.41 6.07
C GLU A 52 -0.59 11.48 7.07
N GLN A 53 -1.36 10.50 6.57
CA GLN A 53 -2.05 9.51 7.40
C GLN A 53 -1.20 8.27 7.65
N LEU A 54 -0.01 8.21 7.05
CA LEU A 54 0.83 7.05 7.13
C LEU A 54 1.49 6.95 8.52
N PRO A 55 1.43 5.77 9.18
CA PRO A 55 2.13 5.56 10.43
C PRO A 55 3.64 5.82 10.28
N SER A 56 4.24 6.48 11.27
CA SER A 56 5.67 6.83 11.24
C SER A 56 6.61 5.60 11.23
N ASP A 57 6.10 4.45 11.68
CA ASP A 57 6.77 3.16 11.74
C ASP A 57 6.48 2.29 10.51
N ALA A 58 5.73 2.80 9.52
CA ALA A 58 5.42 2.06 8.31
C ALA A 58 6.67 1.83 7.44
N PHE A 59 6.69 0.66 6.81
CA PHE A 59 7.70 0.27 5.85
C PHE A 59 7.06 -0.49 4.70
N ASP A 60 7.72 -0.42 3.54
CA ASP A 60 7.39 -1.22 2.38
C ASP A 60 8.03 -2.60 2.51
N ARG A 61 7.23 -3.63 2.28
CA ARG A 61 7.65 -5.01 2.20
C ARG A 61 7.51 -5.48 0.75
N MET A 62 8.65 -5.62 0.09
CA MET A 62 8.71 -6.09 -1.29
C MET A 62 9.08 -7.56 -1.34
N ARG A 63 8.29 -8.35 -2.07
CA ARG A 63 8.43 -9.81 -2.18
C ARG A 63 8.38 -10.23 -3.65
N GLY A 64 9.05 -11.34 -3.97
CA GLY A 64 9.06 -11.90 -5.33
C GLY A 64 10.17 -11.37 -6.23
N LEU A 65 11.06 -10.51 -5.72
CA LEU A 65 12.26 -10.12 -6.47
C LEU A 65 13.13 -11.34 -6.81
N PRO A 66 13.79 -11.37 -7.98
CA PRO A 66 14.77 -12.40 -8.29
C PRO A 66 15.84 -12.50 -7.18
N PRO A 67 16.34 -13.71 -6.85
CA PRO A 67 17.35 -13.88 -5.80
C PRO A 67 18.60 -13.02 -6.03
N THR A 68 18.98 -12.84 -7.29
CA THR A 68 20.13 -12.04 -7.73
C THR A 68 19.87 -10.54 -7.80
N ALA A 69 18.61 -10.10 -7.67
CA ALA A 69 18.27 -8.68 -7.67
C ALA A 69 18.61 -8.03 -6.33
N THR A 70 19.01 -6.76 -6.38
CA THR A 70 19.33 -5.93 -5.22
C THR A 70 18.53 -4.64 -5.25
N LEU A 71 18.20 -4.13 -4.07
CA LEU A 71 17.60 -2.79 -3.92
C LEU A 71 18.66 -1.82 -3.39
N THR A 72 18.64 -0.57 -3.85
CA THR A 72 19.53 0.49 -3.36
C THR A 72 19.16 1.00 -1.97
N GLN A 73 17.96 0.68 -1.50
CA GLN A 73 17.41 1.11 -0.22
C GLN A 73 16.77 -0.08 0.48
N GLY A 74 16.73 -0.01 1.81
CA GLY A 74 16.21 -1.09 2.63
C GLY A 74 17.21 -2.23 2.84
N TYR A 75 16.71 -3.31 3.40
CA TYR A 75 17.51 -4.50 3.71
C TYR A 75 16.72 -5.76 3.41
N ARG A 76 17.45 -6.83 3.08
CA ARG A 76 16.86 -8.13 2.83
C ARG A 76 16.51 -8.79 4.17
N VAL A 77 15.23 -9.10 4.38
CA VAL A 77 14.70 -9.63 5.65
C VAL A 77 14.96 -11.13 5.77
N ASN A 78 15.00 -11.85 4.65
CA ASN A 78 15.25 -13.29 4.63
C ASN A 78 16.00 -13.71 3.36
N LYS A 79 16.47 -14.97 3.32
CA LYS A 79 17.11 -15.53 2.12
C LYS A 79 16.12 -15.66 0.93
N SER A 80 14.81 -15.66 1.20
CA SER A 80 13.71 -15.89 0.25
C SER A 80 13.16 -14.61 -0.40
N SER A 81 14.04 -13.71 -0.85
CA SER A 81 13.66 -12.54 -1.66
C SER A 81 12.65 -11.56 -1.05
N THR A 82 12.56 -11.47 0.28
CA THR A 82 11.80 -10.42 0.96
C THR A 82 12.72 -9.27 1.33
N TRP A 83 12.33 -8.06 0.98
CA TRP A 83 13.00 -6.81 1.35
C TRP A 83 12.08 -5.96 2.20
N ALA A 84 12.67 -5.27 3.17
CA ALA A 84 12.01 -4.21 3.94
C ALA A 84 12.66 -2.88 3.56
N VAL A 85 11.87 -1.95 3.04
CA VAL A 85 12.29 -0.62 2.60
C VAL A 85 11.59 0.43 3.45
N PRO A 86 12.32 1.28 4.19
CA PRO A 86 11.71 2.39 4.92
C PRO A 86 10.97 3.33 3.96
N VAL A 87 9.78 3.79 4.35
CA VAL A 87 8.96 4.69 3.50
C VAL A 87 9.74 5.93 3.06
N LYS A 88 10.49 6.54 3.98
CA LYS A 88 11.34 7.72 3.71
C LYS A 88 12.39 7.51 2.61
N SER A 89 12.71 6.26 2.28
CA SER A 89 13.68 5.91 1.26
C SER A 89 13.05 5.57 -0.10
N LEU A 90 11.72 5.49 -0.20
CA LEU A 90 11.03 5.07 -1.43
C LEU A 90 11.33 5.99 -2.61
N MET A 91 11.44 7.30 -2.41
CA MET A 91 11.80 8.24 -3.48
C MET A 91 13.20 8.01 -4.08
N LYS A 92 14.06 7.27 -3.38
CA LYS A 92 15.42 6.93 -3.82
C LYS A 92 15.57 5.46 -4.19
N LEU A 93 14.48 4.69 -4.15
CA LEU A 93 14.47 3.26 -4.37
C LEU A 93 14.78 2.95 -5.83
N ARG A 94 15.76 2.06 -6.02
CA ARG A 94 16.13 1.51 -7.31
C ARG A 94 16.35 0.02 -7.16
N VAL A 95 16.03 -0.71 -8.22
CA VAL A 95 16.35 -2.13 -8.37
C VAL A 95 17.49 -2.29 -9.36
N GLN A 96 18.38 -3.23 -9.07
CA GLN A 96 19.43 -3.67 -9.97
C GLN A 96 19.35 -5.19 -10.10
N SER A 97 19.24 -5.66 -11.34
CA SER A 97 19.36 -7.07 -11.68
C SER A 97 20.63 -7.29 -12.49
N PRO A 98 21.48 -8.29 -12.16
CA PRO A 98 22.67 -8.59 -12.95
C PRO A 98 22.34 -9.29 -14.29
N ARG A 99 21.11 -9.78 -14.44
CA ARG A 99 20.65 -10.54 -15.61
C ARG A 99 19.38 -9.93 -16.17
N GLU A 100 19.15 -10.17 -17.44
CA GLU A 100 17.88 -9.90 -18.10
C GLU A 100 16.76 -10.72 -17.49
N ILE A 101 15.58 -10.11 -17.41
CA ILE A 101 14.36 -10.74 -16.92
C ILE A 101 13.62 -11.23 -18.16
N ALA A 102 13.78 -12.52 -18.46
CA ALA A 102 13.26 -13.13 -19.68
C ALA A 102 11.73 -13.20 -19.71
N GLU A 103 11.10 -13.36 -18.54
CA GLU A 103 9.65 -13.44 -18.39
C GLU A 103 9.17 -12.51 -17.27
N PRO A 104 7.94 -11.98 -17.33
CA PRO A 104 7.37 -11.18 -16.26
C PRO A 104 7.38 -11.92 -14.91
N ILE A 105 8.07 -11.38 -13.92
CA ILE A 105 8.13 -11.96 -12.57
C ILE A 105 7.19 -11.20 -11.65
N PRO A 106 6.21 -11.86 -11.00
CA PRO A 106 5.30 -11.18 -10.09
C PRO A 106 6.03 -10.68 -8.85
N VAL A 107 5.86 -9.40 -8.56
CA VAL A 107 6.37 -8.75 -7.36
C VAL A 107 5.19 -8.19 -6.57
N GLN A 108 5.20 -8.46 -5.27
CA GLN A 108 4.18 -7.97 -4.35
C GLN A 108 4.81 -6.90 -3.46
N VAL A 109 4.14 -5.76 -3.38
CA VAL A 109 4.57 -4.57 -2.66
C VAL A 109 3.52 -4.27 -1.60
N GLN A 110 3.90 -4.38 -0.33
CA GLN A 110 2.99 -4.25 0.80
C GLN A 110 3.46 -3.16 1.74
N LEU A 111 2.65 -2.14 1.93
CA LEU A 111 2.86 -1.16 2.98
C LEU A 111 2.37 -1.73 4.30
N THR A 112 3.27 -1.83 5.27
CA THR A 112 3.05 -2.57 6.53
C THR A 112 3.51 -1.73 7.72
N SER A 113 2.77 -1.76 8.84
CA SER A 113 3.23 -1.17 10.11
C SER A 113 4.25 -2.07 10.81
N LEU A 114 4.98 -1.58 11.83
CA LEU A 114 5.91 -2.41 12.59
C LEU A 114 5.23 -3.58 13.30
N ALA A 115 3.95 -3.43 13.63
CA ALA A 115 3.10 -4.49 14.20
C ALA A 115 2.71 -5.58 13.17
N GLY A 116 3.07 -5.42 11.90
CA GLY A 116 2.77 -6.39 10.84
C GLY A 116 1.40 -6.20 10.18
N GLN A 117 0.68 -5.12 10.50
CA GLN A 117 -0.59 -4.82 9.85
C GLN A 117 -0.35 -4.32 8.42
N ILE A 118 -1.00 -4.96 7.45
CA ILE A 118 -0.99 -4.49 6.06
C ILE A 118 -1.93 -3.29 5.95
N ILE A 119 -1.36 -2.17 5.51
CA ILE A 119 -2.05 -0.89 5.32
C ILE A 119 -2.56 -0.80 3.87
N ALA A 120 -1.70 -1.14 2.91
CA ALA A 120 -2.00 -1.12 1.49
C ALA A 120 -1.14 -2.17 0.76
N GLU A 121 -1.61 -2.62 -0.39
CA GLU A 121 -0.90 -3.60 -1.21
C GLU A 121 -1.09 -3.34 -2.70
N ARG A 122 -0.02 -3.54 -3.48
CA ARG A 122 -0.09 -3.70 -4.94
C ARG A 122 0.74 -4.88 -5.42
N LYS A 123 0.33 -5.40 -6.57
CA LYS A 123 1.09 -6.35 -7.37
C LYS A 123 1.61 -5.65 -8.61
N THR A 124 2.82 -5.99 -9.01
CA THR A 124 3.47 -5.52 -10.23
C THR A 124 4.25 -6.67 -10.86
N THR A 125 4.82 -6.44 -12.03
CA THR A 125 5.74 -7.36 -12.69
C THR A 125 7.08 -6.68 -12.95
N LEU A 126 8.17 -7.43 -12.91
CA LEU A 126 9.46 -7.00 -13.44
C LEU A 126 9.63 -7.41 -14.91
#